data_AF-A0A930F125-F1
#
_entry.id   AF-A0A930F125-F1
#
_cell.length_a   1.000
_cell.length_b   1.000
_cell.length_c   1.000
_cell.angle_alpha   90.00
_cell.angle_beta   90.00
_cell.angle_gamma   90.00
#
_symmetry.space_group_name_H-M   'P 1'
#
loop_
_entity.id
_entity.type
_entity.pdbx_description
1 polymer ?
#
loop_
_entity_poly.entity_id
_entity_poly.type
_entity_poly.pdbx_seq_one_letter_code
_entity_poly.pdbx_strand_id
1 'polypeptide(L)'
;FTIPNPTRYEAFYDIKTGMYYLYPKIGNLVVGEPLTMTPLQYSQYLQNKNIREFFRQKAGEGTYAQIGDKEEEAKKKSLLPNITIRNRIFETIFGGNKIELIPQGYATFDLGILHQKIDNPLILPNNRKSFTIDVQQRINVGIVGKVGENLQLRANYDTQSGFAFENKVNLVWTGTGSSWKDAQDKLSKKLNDRSRDDGEDRIIKKVEVGNINMPLSTSLIRGSESLFGIKTEFQLGKTTGTFVFSQQQGEVQTVVAQNGGTSKSFKINAVDYEDNQHFFIGQYFNNHYDGALLQYPLINSKIAINRIEVWVLDQGSGDFQAQKTIVGVRDLGEGAPTVYPDNSVNTVYRDVSNLTGIRDVTTAYNSIKNQSLYDATTGTNQPYQEGENFIFNRRARKLSENEFRYHPQLGYISLNQRLNDNQLLAVSFSYTINGDDSKVYKVGEFSEDNSTVLITKLLKPNTVTKTTSPMWDLMMKNIYPLDGTQISS
;
A
#
# COMPACT_ATOMS: atom_id res chain seq x y z
N PHE A 1 -31.77 12.51 -46.30
CA PHE A 1 -33.02 12.12 -45.63
C PHE A 1 -33.52 10.81 -46.22
N THR A 2 -33.28 9.69 -45.55
CA THR A 2 -33.90 8.41 -45.89
C THR A 2 -35.25 8.32 -45.20
N ILE A 3 -36.33 8.29 -45.96
CA ILE A 3 -37.68 8.15 -45.42
C ILE A 3 -37.79 6.75 -44.78
N PRO A 4 -38.31 6.62 -43.55
CA PRO A 4 -38.48 5.31 -42.91
C PRO A 4 -39.36 4.41 -43.77
N ASN A 5 -38.95 3.15 -43.97
CA ASN A 5 -39.79 2.18 -44.68
C ASN A 5 -41.12 1.99 -43.91
N PRO A 6 -42.28 2.32 -44.51
CA PRO A 6 -43.57 2.27 -43.82
C PRO A 6 -44.16 0.84 -43.72
N THR A 7 -43.47 -0.17 -44.26
CA THR A 7 -43.95 -1.56 -44.31
C THR A 7 -43.96 -2.20 -42.93
N ARG A 8 -45.11 -2.75 -42.52
CA ARG A 8 -45.30 -3.54 -41.30
C ARG A 8 -45.69 -4.96 -41.67
N TYR A 9 -45.17 -5.95 -40.97
CA TYR A 9 -45.55 -7.35 -41.18
C TYR A 9 -46.61 -7.77 -40.16
N GLU A 10 -47.76 -8.23 -40.64
CA GLU A 10 -48.82 -8.80 -39.81
C GLU A 10 -48.83 -10.32 -39.99
N ALA A 11 -48.79 -11.06 -38.88
CA ALA A 11 -48.66 -12.50 -38.88
C ALA A 11 -50.04 -13.17 -38.69
N PHE A 12 -50.33 -14.15 -39.54
CA PHE A 12 -51.50 -15.01 -39.46
C PHE A 12 -51.06 -16.47 -39.31
N TYR A 13 -51.64 -17.19 -38.36
CA TYR A 13 -51.38 -18.63 -38.20
C TYR A 13 -52.46 -19.43 -38.90
N ASP A 14 -52.06 -20.25 -39.87
CA ASP A 14 -52.98 -21.16 -40.54
C ASP A 14 -52.95 -22.54 -39.89
N ILE A 15 -54.11 -22.94 -39.35
CA ILE A 15 -54.30 -24.21 -38.64
C ILE A 15 -54.14 -25.41 -39.58
N LYS A 16 -54.47 -25.28 -40.86
CA LYS A 16 -54.41 -26.40 -41.82
C LYS A 16 -52.98 -26.72 -42.25
N THR A 17 -52.15 -25.70 -42.41
CA THR A 17 -50.76 -25.84 -42.88
C THR A 17 -49.75 -25.85 -41.72
N GLY A 18 -50.14 -25.41 -40.53
CA GLY A 18 -49.25 -25.34 -39.36
C GLY A 18 -48.16 -24.26 -39.47
N MET A 19 -48.32 -23.33 -40.42
CA MET A 19 -47.33 -22.32 -40.78
C MET A 19 -47.84 -20.91 -40.43
N TYR A 20 -46.90 -20.01 -40.15
CA TYR A 20 -47.17 -18.58 -40.02
C TYR A 20 -46.97 -17.87 -41.37
N TYR A 21 -47.95 -17.08 -41.78
CA TYR A 21 -47.91 -16.22 -42.95
C TYR A 21 -47.77 -14.76 -42.53
N LEU A 22 -46.66 -14.11 -42.91
CA LEU A 22 -46.38 -12.71 -42.57
C LEU A 22 -46.64 -11.83 -43.79
N TYR A 23 -47.74 -11.10 -43.78
CA TYR A 23 -48.12 -10.20 -44.88
C TYR A 23 -47.46 -8.82 -44.71
N PRO A 24 -46.69 -8.33 -45.70
CA PRO A 24 -46.20 -6.96 -45.68
C PRO A 24 -47.36 -6.00 -45.99
N LYS A 25 -47.65 -5.09 -45.06
CA LYS A 25 -48.70 -4.07 -45.18
C LYS A 25 -48.12 -2.65 -45.10
N ILE A 26 -48.62 -1.75 -45.94
CA ILE A 26 -48.46 -0.30 -45.77
C ILE A 26 -49.85 0.26 -45.45
N GLY A 27 -50.04 0.75 -44.21
CA GLY A 27 -51.37 1.01 -43.69
C GLY A 27 -52.20 -0.27 -43.64
N ASN A 28 -53.33 -0.30 -44.36
CA ASN A 28 -54.20 -1.47 -44.46
C ASN A 28 -54.03 -2.27 -45.76
N LEU A 29 -53.18 -1.81 -46.69
CA LEU A 29 -52.99 -2.46 -47.99
C LEU A 29 -51.85 -3.48 -47.90
N VAL A 30 -52.08 -4.70 -48.37
CA VAL A 30 -51.02 -5.72 -48.55
C VAL A 30 -50.22 -5.34 -49.79
N VAL A 31 -48.90 -5.17 -49.64
CA VAL A 31 -48.02 -4.60 -50.67
C VAL A 31 -47.05 -5.62 -51.27
N GLY A 32 -47.20 -6.91 -50.96
CA GLY A 32 -46.33 -7.97 -51.46
C GLY A 32 -46.73 -9.36 -50.98
N GLU A 33 -45.98 -10.36 -51.42
CA GLU A 33 -46.19 -11.76 -51.07
C GLU A 33 -45.90 -12.04 -49.59
N PRO A 34 -46.65 -12.97 -48.94
CA PRO A 34 -46.42 -13.31 -47.55
C PRO A 34 -45.15 -14.14 -47.37
N LEU A 35 -44.39 -13.86 -46.32
CA LEU A 35 -43.31 -14.74 -45.88
C LEU A 35 -43.90 -15.90 -45.07
N THR A 36 -43.58 -17.13 -45.46
CA THR A 36 -44.03 -18.34 -44.76
C THR A 36 -42.95 -18.83 -43.80
N MET A 37 -43.33 -19.11 -42.56
CA MET A 37 -42.39 -19.54 -41.52
C MET A 37 -42.98 -20.69 -40.71
N THR A 38 -42.13 -21.67 -40.36
CA THR A 38 -42.47 -22.66 -39.33
C THR A 38 -42.60 -21.99 -37.96
N PRO A 39 -43.27 -22.62 -36.96
CA PRO A 39 -43.37 -22.08 -35.61
C PRO A 39 -42.01 -21.75 -34.97
N LEU A 40 -40.99 -22.56 -35.22
CA LEU A 40 -39.63 -22.33 -34.73
C LEU A 40 -38.99 -21.09 -35.37
N GLN A 41 -39.09 -20.97 -36.69
CA GLN A 41 -38.55 -19.82 -37.43
C GLN A 41 -39.28 -18.52 -37.05
N TYR A 42 -40.59 -18.58 -36.86
CA TYR A 42 -41.38 -17.43 -36.41
C TYR A 42 -41.00 -16.98 -34.99
N SER A 43 -40.73 -17.94 -34.08
CA SER A 43 -40.22 -17.65 -32.74
C SER A 43 -38.87 -16.93 -32.77
N GLN A 44 -37.93 -17.41 -33.60
CA GLN A 44 -36.62 -16.78 -33.79
C GLN A 44 -36.75 -15.39 -34.42
N TYR A 45 -37.63 -15.22 -35.40
CA TYR A 45 -37.94 -13.94 -36.02
C TYR A 45 -38.45 -12.93 -34.99
N LEU A 46 -39.42 -13.32 -34.14
CA LEU A 46 -39.93 -12.47 -33.06
C LEU A 46 -38.84 -12.09 -32.05
N GLN A 47 -37.99 -13.03 -31.63
CA GLN A 47 -36.88 -12.73 -30.73
C GLN A 47 -35.94 -11.67 -31.34
N ASN A 48 -35.50 -11.87 -32.57
CA ASN A 48 -34.63 -10.92 -33.27
C ASN A 48 -35.29 -9.56 -33.49
N LYS A 49 -36.59 -9.55 -33.82
CA LYS A 49 -37.37 -8.30 -33.97
C LYS A 49 -37.46 -7.55 -32.64
N ASN A 50 -37.81 -8.24 -31.55
CA ASN A 50 -37.93 -7.64 -30.23
C ASN A 50 -36.58 -7.09 -29.73
N ILE A 51 -35.47 -7.81 -29.96
CA ILE A 51 -34.13 -7.34 -29.63
C ILE A 51 -33.79 -6.06 -30.42
N ARG A 52 -34.06 -6.04 -31.72
CA ARG A 52 -33.81 -4.85 -32.57
C ARG A 52 -34.68 -3.66 -32.15
N GLU A 53 -35.96 -3.87 -31.88
CA GLU A 53 -36.88 -2.82 -31.42
C GLU A 53 -36.45 -2.28 -30.04
N PHE A 54 -36.03 -3.16 -29.13
CA PHE A 54 -35.47 -2.78 -27.83
C PHE A 54 -34.23 -1.88 -27.97
N PHE A 55 -33.25 -2.27 -28.79
CA PHE A 55 -32.06 -1.46 -29.03
C PHE A 55 -32.38 -0.15 -29.77
N ARG A 56 -33.33 -0.16 -30.72
CA ARG A 56 -33.75 1.06 -31.43
C ARG A 56 -34.45 2.05 -30.50
N GLN A 57 -35.30 1.54 -29.60
CA GLN A 57 -35.96 2.36 -28.58
C GLN A 57 -34.92 2.97 -27.63
N LYS A 58 -33.94 2.19 -27.18
CA LYS A 58 -32.86 2.68 -26.30
C LYS A 58 -31.95 3.70 -26.98
N ALA A 59 -31.60 3.48 -28.25
CA ALA A 59 -30.82 4.44 -29.03
C ALA A 59 -31.59 5.75 -29.29
N GLY A 60 -32.90 5.67 -29.53
CA GLY A 60 -33.77 6.83 -29.70
C GLY A 60 -34.00 7.62 -28.41
N GLU A 61 -34.12 6.94 -27.27
CA GLU A 61 -34.23 7.54 -25.94
C GLU A 61 -32.95 8.28 -25.50
N GLY A 62 -31.79 7.96 -26.09
CA GLY A 62 -30.51 8.63 -25.80
C GLY A 62 -30.31 10.00 -26.46
N THR A 63 -31.18 10.42 -27.40
CA THR A 63 -30.98 11.66 -28.18
C THR A 63 -31.94 12.80 -27.82
N TYR A 64 -32.90 12.57 -26.91
CA TYR A 64 -33.85 13.58 -26.42
C TYR A 64 -33.89 13.61 -24.89
N ALA A 65 -32.74 13.84 -24.26
CA ALA A 65 -32.64 14.13 -22.85
C ALA A 65 -32.81 15.64 -22.61
N GLN A 66 -34.01 16.19 -22.85
CA GLN A 66 -34.44 17.46 -22.27
C GLN A 66 -35.93 17.69 -22.53
N ILE A 67 -36.64 18.04 -21.44
CA ILE A 67 -38.05 18.46 -21.32
C ILE A 67 -38.96 17.32 -20.85
N GLY A 68 -39.55 17.57 -19.68
CA GLY A 68 -40.04 16.58 -18.75
C GLY A 68 -41.38 15.95 -19.09
N ASP A 69 -41.60 14.78 -18.51
CA ASP A 69 -42.84 14.43 -17.82
C ASP A 69 -42.55 13.35 -16.76
N LYS A 70 -43.13 13.54 -15.57
CA LYS A 70 -42.86 12.73 -14.36
C LYS A 70 -43.42 11.30 -14.44
N GLU A 71 -44.20 10.96 -15.46
CA GLU A 71 -44.75 9.61 -15.64
C GLU A 71 -43.77 8.63 -16.34
N GLU A 72 -42.76 9.12 -17.07
CA GLU A 72 -41.79 8.23 -17.73
C GLU A 72 -40.71 7.67 -16.80
N GLU A 73 -40.52 8.23 -15.59
CA GLU A 73 -39.53 7.73 -14.64
C GLU A 73 -39.83 6.31 -14.14
N ALA A 74 -41.10 5.89 -14.11
CA ALA A 74 -41.47 4.53 -13.71
C ALA A 74 -41.01 3.47 -14.74
N LYS A 75 -40.96 3.81 -16.03
CA LYS A 75 -40.45 2.93 -17.09
C LYS A 75 -38.91 2.90 -17.15
N LYS A 76 -38.22 3.88 -16.56
CA LYS A 76 -36.75 3.92 -16.47
C LYS A 76 -36.17 2.88 -15.50
N LYS A 77 -36.96 2.34 -14.56
CA LYS A 77 -36.48 1.42 -13.52
C LYS A 77 -36.27 -0.05 -13.94
N SER A 78 -36.77 -0.48 -15.11
CA SER A 78 -36.60 -1.87 -15.57
C SER A 78 -35.82 -1.90 -16.89
N LEU A 79 -34.51 -1.70 -16.81
CA LEU A 79 -33.61 -1.75 -17.97
C LEU A 79 -33.54 -3.15 -18.62
N LEU A 80 -34.03 -4.18 -17.95
CA LEU A 80 -34.08 -5.56 -18.45
C LEU A 80 -35.52 -6.11 -18.37
N PRO A 81 -36.04 -6.73 -19.45
CA PRO A 81 -37.34 -7.37 -19.42
C PRO A 81 -37.30 -8.66 -18.60
N ASN A 82 -38.37 -8.93 -17.84
CA ASN A 82 -38.55 -10.22 -17.18
C ASN A 82 -38.75 -11.31 -18.24
N ILE A 83 -37.93 -12.36 -18.19
CA ILE A 83 -38.01 -13.49 -19.13
C ILE A 83 -38.82 -14.61 -18.47
N THR A 84 -39.82 -15.13 -19.19
CA THR A 84 -40.64 -16.25 -18.73
C THR A 84 -40.35 -17.49 -19.57
N ILE A 85 -39.88 -18.57 -18.93
CA ILE A 85 -39.54 -19.84 -19.61
C ILE A 85 -40.70 -20.83 -19.48
N ARG A 86 -41.33 -21.23 -20.60
CA ARG A 86 -42.41 -22.22 -20.59
C ARG A 86 -41.84 -23.65 -20.62
N ASN A 87 -41.41 -24.17 -19.47
CA ASN A 87 -40.97 -25.56 -19.31
C ASN A 87 -41.34 -26.11 -17.92
N ARG A 88 -42.02 -27.28 -17.87
CA ARG A 88 -42.43 -27.93 -16.62
C ARG A 88 -41.25 -28.35 -15.74
N ILE A 89 -40.16 -28.84 -16.34
CA ILE A 89 -38.94 -29.24 -15.59
C ILE A 89 -38.30 -28.01 -14.92
N PHE A 90 -38.30 -26.88 -15.63
CA PHE A 90 -37.79 -25.61 -15.11
C PHE A 90 -38.61 -25.13 -13.91
N GLU A 91 -39.94 -25.18 -14.02
CA GLU A 91 -40.85 -24.79 -12.94
C GLU A 91 -40.68 -25.67 -11.68
N THR A 92 -40.46 -26.99 -11.84
CA THR A 92 -40.22 -27.92 -10.72
C THR A 92 -38.89 -27.69 -10.01
N ILE A 93 -37.83 -27.31 -10.73
CA ILE A 93 -36.50 -27.07 -10.13
C ILE A 93 -36.43 -25.69 -9.48
N PHE A 94 -37.01 -24.67 -10.14
CA PHE A 94 -36.87 -23.26 -9.75
C PHE A 94 -38.06 -22.69 -8.97
N GLY A 95 -39.16 -23.43 -8.82
CA GLY A 95 -40.35 -22.96 -8.08
C GLY A 95 -41.15 -21.89 -8.83
N GLY A 96 -40.80 -21.64 -10.10
CA GLY A 96 -41.43 -20.64 -10.94
C GLY A 96 -40.72 -20.53 -12.29
N ASN A 97 -41.34 -19.80 -13.22
CA ASN A 97 -40.84 -19.63 -14.59
C ASN A 97 -40.29 -18.23 -14.89
N LYS A 98 -40.28 -17.33 -13.90
CA LYS A 98 -39.86 -15.94 -14.03
C LYS A 98 -38.38 -15.78 -13.71
N ILE A 99 -37.66 -15.09 -14.60
CA ILE A 99 -36.30 -14.63 -14.36
C ILE A 99 -36.34 -13.10 -14.19
N GLU A 100 -35.80 -12.62 -13.07
CA GLU A 100 -35.69 -11.20 -12.73
C GLU A 100 -34.22 -10.86 -12.48
N LEU A 101 -33.71 -9.81 -13.12
CA LEU A 101 -32.34 -9.35 -12.96
C LEU A 101 -32.32 -7.86 -12.64
N ILE A 102 -31.77 -7.51 -11.48
CA ILE A 102 -31.74 -6.14 -10.94
C ILE A 102 -30.28 -5.72 -10.80
N PRO A 103 -29.70 -5.08 -11.83
CA PRO A 103 -28.40 -4.43 -11.72
C PRO A 103 -28.53 -3.07 -11.02
N GLN A 104 -27.54 -2.71 -10.21
CA GLN A 104 -27.41 -1.44 -9.51
C GLN A 104 -25.94 -1.00 -9.54
N GLY A 105 -25.69 0.30 -9.52
CA GLY A 105 -24.35 0.87 -9.54
C GLY A 105 -24.04 1.62 -10.84
N TYR A 106 -22.75 1.77 -11.15
CA TYR A 106 -22.26 2.52 -12.29
C TYR A 106 -21.04 1.85 -12.92
N ALA A 107 -20.82 2.15 -14.19
CA ALA A 107 -19.61 1.81 -14.90
C ALA A 107 -19.19 3.04 -15.72
N THR A 108 -17.99 3.56 -15.47
CA THR A 108 -17.38 4.62 -16.26
C THR A 108 -16.17 4.08 -17.01
N PHE A 109 -15.98 4.62 -18.21
CA PHE A 109 -14.90 4.27 -19.11
C PHE A 109 -14.30 5.57 -19.62
N ASP A 110 -13.10 5.89 -19.16
CA ASP A 110 -12.37 7.09 -19.54
C ASP A 110 -11.31 6.71 -20.57
N LEU A 111 -11.41 7.31 -21.75
CA LEU A 111 -10.49 7.10 -22.86
C LEU A 111 -9.71 8.39 -23.09
N GLY A 112 -8.40 8.34 -22.81
CA GLY A 112 -7.46 9.44 -23.00
C GLY A 112 -6.42 9.09 -24.07
N ILE A 113 -5.92 10.12 -24.73
CA ILE A 113 -4.73 10.02 -25.58
C ILE A 113 -3.68 10.93 -24.97
N LEU A 114 -2.55 10.35 -24.58
CA LEU A 114 -1.40 11.07 -24.06
C LEU A 114 -0.32 11.12 -25.13
N HIS A 115 -0.03 12.32 -25.63
CA HIS A 115 1.10 12.58 -26.51
C HIS A 115 2.12 13.45 -25.77
N GLN A 116 3.30 12.89 -25.50
CA GLN A 116 4.37 13.58 -24.78
C GLN A 116 5.60 13.73 -25.67
N LYS A 117 6.20 14.92 -25.62
CA LYS A 117 7.49 15.23 -26.25
C LYS A 117 8.49 15.68 -25.19
N ILE A 118 9.66 15.06 -25.13
CA ILE A 118 10.75 15.40 -24.21
C ILE A 118 11.94 15.91 -25.02
N ASP A 119 12.33 17.17 -24.79
CA ASP A 119 13.45 17.82 -25.48
C ASP A 119 14.78 17.65 -24.72
N ASN A 120 15.00 16.46 -24.16
CA ASN A 120 16.27 16.10 -23.53
C ASN A 120 17.24 15.49 -24.57
N PRO A 121 18.39 16.11 -24.84
CA PRO A 121 19.35 15.60 -25.81
C PRO A 121 19.97 14.24 -25.43
N LEU A 122 19.97 13.89 -24.14
CA LEU A 122 20.46 12.60 -23.61
C LEU A 122 19.53 11.43 -23.96
N ILE A 123 18.28 11.70 -24.32
CA ILE A 123 17.33 10.69 -24.78
C ILE A 123 17.49 10.52 -26.29
N LEU A 124 17.54 9.28 -26.76
CA LEU A 124 17.58 8.96 -28.19
C LEU A 124 16.41 9.63 -28.92
N PRO A 125 16.60 10.21 -30.11
CA PRO A 125 15.55 10.93 -30.85
C PRO A 125 14.24 10.16 -31.01
N ASN A 126 14.30 8.84 -31.22
CA ASN A 126 13.14 7.97 -31.34
C ASN A 126 12.33 7.84 -30.04
N ASN A 127 12.97 8.01 -28.88
CA ASN A 127 12.35 7.90 -27.56
C ASN A 127 11.92 9.27 -26.99
N ARG A 128 12.11 10.37 -27.76
CA ARG A 128 11.69 11.72 -27.35
C ARG A 128 10.21 11.99 -27.57
N LYS A 129 9.53 11.18 -28.39
CA LYS A 129 8.09 11.29 -28.64
C LYS A 129 7.43 9.99 -28.19
N SER A 130 6.44 10.08 -27.32
CA SER A 130 5.61 8.93 -26.94
C SER A 130 4.15 9.26 -27.20
N PHE A 131 3.42 8.23 -27.61
CA PHE A 131 1.98 8.26 -27.82
C PHE A 131 1.40 7.06 -27.08
N THR A 132 0.55 7.33 -26.09
CA THR A 132 -0.06 6.31 -25.25
C THR A 132 -1.56 6.52 -25.24
N ILE A 133 -2.31 5.43 -25.43
CA ILE A 133 -3.75 5.41 -25.21
C ILE A 133 -3.94 5.06 -23.74
N ASP A 134 -4.53 5.97 -22.98
CA ASP A 134 -4.90 5.76 -21.58
C ASP A 134 -6.36 5.28 -21.53
N VAL A 135 -6.59 4.14 -20.89
CA VAL A 135 -7.92 3.54 -20.74
C VAL A 135 -8.14 3.26 -19.26
N GLN A 136 -8.97 4.08 -18.62
CA GLN A 136 -9.33 3.90 -17.22
C GLN A 136 -10.76 3.38 -17.13
N GLN A 137 -10.94 2.27 -16.45
CA GLN A 137 -12.26 1.65 -16.25
C GLN A 137 -12.58 1.70 -14.76
N ARG A 138 -13.76 2.22 -14.43
CA ARG A 138 -14.28 2.20 -13.06
C ARG A 138 -15.66 1.58 -13.05
N ILE A 139 -15.72 0.33 -12.62
CA ILE A 139 -16.95 -0.45 -12.54
C ILE A 139 -17.23 -0.66 -11.06
N ASN A 140 -18.38 -0.20 -10.59
CA ASN A 140 -18.95 -0.51 -9.29
C ASN A 140 -20.39 -0.97 -9.52
N VAL A 141 -20.60 -2.28 -9.56
CA VAL A 141 -21.88 -2.88 -9.94
C VAL A 141 -22.26 -3.97 -8.95
N GLY A 142 -23.49 -3.89 -8.44
CA GLY A 142 -24.18 -4.94 -7.71
C GLY A 142 -25.30 -5.52 -8.56
N ILE A 143 -25.38 -6.84 -8.67
CA ILE A 143 -26.37 -7.57 -9.47
C ILE A 143 -27.12 -8.52 -8.56
N VAL A 144 -28.45 -8.41 -8.55
CA VAL A 144 -29.33 -9.38 -7.90
C VAL A 144 -30.19 -10.06 -8.97
N GLY A 145 -29.94 -11.34 -9.20
CA GLY A 145 -30.75 -12.19 -10.06
C GLY A 145 -31.64 -13.13 -9.25
N LYS A 146 -32.89 -13.31 -9.68
CA LYS A 146 -33.81 -14.32 -9.14
C LYS A 146 -34.38 -15.15 -10.28
N VAL A 147 -34.36 -16.48 -10.12
CA VAL A 147 -34.98 -17.42 -11.05
C VAL A 147 -36.00 -18.24 -10.28
N GLY A 148 -37.28 -18.00 -10.57
CA GLY A 148 -38.40 -18.52 -9.79
C GLY A 148 -38.31 -18.09 -8.32
N GLU A 149 -38.58 -19.03 -7.42
CA GLU A 149 -38.52 -18.84 -5.96
C GLU A 149 -37.24 -19.46 -5.35
N ASN A 150 -36.61 -20.38 -6.08
CA ASN A 150 -35.58 -21.26 -5.52
C ASN A 150 -34.14 -20.88 -5.86
N LEU A 151 -33.87 -20.01 -6.84
CA LEU A 151 -32.49 -19.64 -7.20
C LEU A 151 -32.28 -18.13 -7.13
N GLN A 152 -31.27 -17.72 -6.37
CA GLN A 152 -30.86 -16.33 -6.20
C GLN A 152 -29.37 -16.16 -6.51
N LEU A 153 -29.04 -15.25 -7.43
CA LEU A 153 -27.69 -14.78 -7.70
C LEU A 153 -27.51 -13.41 -7.03
N ARG A 154 -26.39 -13.22 -6.33
CA ARG A 154 -25.90 -11.92 -5.87
C ARG A 154 -24.45 -11.78 -6.30
N ALA A 155 -24.13 -10.78 -7.10
CA ALA A 155 -22.77 -10.50 -7.53
C ALA A 155 -22.45 -9.03 -7.30
N ASN A 156 -21.39 -8.73 -6.57
CA ASN A 156 -20.87 -7.39 -6.37
C ASN A 156 -19.46 -7.34 -6.95
N TYR A 157 -19.21 -6.35 -7.79
CA TYR A 157 -17.93 -6.15 -8.45
C TYR A 157 -17.54 -4.68 -8.42
N ASP A 158 -16.39 -4.40 -7.82
CA ASP A 158 -15.72 -3.11 -7.77
C ASP A 158 -14.28 -3.24 -8.28
N THR A 159 -13.96 -2.53 -9.37
CA THR A 159 -12.61 -2.48 -9.94
C THR A 159 -11.61 -1.70 -9.08
N GLN A 160 -12.10 -0.91 -8.11
CA GLN A 160 -11.28 -0.09 -7.21
C GLN A 160 -11.23 -0.64 -5.78
N SER A 161 -11.75 -1.84 -5.56
CA SER A 161 -11.66 -2.46 -4.25
C SER A 161 -10.20 -2.66 -3.84
N GLY A 162 -9.86 -2.23 -2.62
CA GLY A 162 -8.54 -2.47 -2.02
C GLY A 162 -8.33 -3.92 -1.59
N PHE A 163 -9.41 -4.72 -1.51
CA PHE A 163 -9.36 -6.10 -1.03
C PHE A 163 -10.18 -7.03 -1.91
N ALA A 164 -9.56 -8.13 -2.36
CA ALA A 164 -10.22 -9.11 -3.23
C ALA A 164 -11.50 -9.72 -2.63
N PHE A 165 -11.66 -9.74 -1.29
CA PHE A 165 -12.85 -10.28 -0.63
C PHE A 165 -14.09 -9.40 -0.77
N GLU A 166 -13.99 -8.14 -1.21
CA GLU A 166 -15.16 -7.27 -1.41
C GLU A 166 -15.91 -7.63 -2.70
N ASN A 167 -15.17 -8.17 -3.68
CA ASN A 167 -15.71 -8.71 -4.92
C ASN A 167 -16.31 -10.09 -4.65
N LYS A 168 -17.62 -10.13 -4.47
CA LYS A 168 -18.35 -11.32 -4.04
C LYS A 168 -19.31 -11.80 -5.11
N VAL A 169 -19.31 -13.09 -5.35
CA VAL A 169 -20.32 -13.77 -6.16
C VAL A 169 -20.91 -14.88 -5.33
N ASN A 170 -22.23 -14.88 -5.20
CA ASN A 170 -22.99 -15.82 -4.40
C ASN A 170 -24.18 -16.30 -5.22
N LEU A 171 -24.17 -17.56 -5.62
CA LEU A 171 -25.32 -18.24 -6.20
C LEU A 171 -25.91 -19.17 -5.14
N VAL A 172 -27.18 -18.97 -4.80
CA VAL A 172 -27.87 -19.73 -3.77
C VAL A 172 -29.08 -20.40 -4.39
N TRP A 173 -29.13 -21.72 -4.33
CA TRP A 173 -30.32 -22.50 -4.59
C TRP A 173 -30.91 -23.04 -3.29
N THR A 174 -32.22 -22.93 -3.12
CA THR A 174 -32.98 -23.46 -1.98
C THR A 174 -34.09 -24.37 -2.46
N GLY A 175 -34.23 -25.54 -1.85
CA GLY A 175 -35.37 -26.42 -2.12
C GLY A 175 -36.69 -25.78 -1.66
N THR A 176 -37.73 -25.81 -2.50
CA THR A 176 -39.07 -25.30 -2.16
C THR A 176 -39.63 -25.96 -0.90
N GLY A 177 -40.03 -25.17 0.12
CA GLY A 177 -40.64 -25.67 1.36
C GLY A 177 -39.76 -25.64 2.62
N SER A 178 -38.61 -24.96 2.59
CA SER A 178 -37.67 -24.89 3.72
C SER A 178 -37.94 -23.80 4.76
N SER A 179 -39.02 -23.02 4.65
CA SER A 179 -39.36 -21.93 5.59
C SER A 179 -40.70 -22.19 6.30
N TRP A 180 -40.75 -22.01 7.62
CA TRP A 180 -41.98 -22.18 8.42
C TRP A 180 -43.12 -21.23 8.00
N LYS A 181 -42.80 -20.09 7.37
CA LYS A 181 -43.78 -19.17 6.77
C LYS A 181 -44.48 -19.77 5.53
N ASP A 182 -43.79 -20.63 4.78
CA ASP A 182 -44.35 -21.28 3.59
C ASP A 182 -45.32 -22.39 3.97
N ALA A 183 -45.17 -23.01 5.16
CA ALA A 183 -46.07 -24.05 5.63
C ALA A 183 -47.48 -23.50 5.94
N GLN A 184 -47.58 -22.28 6.49
CA GLN A 184 -48.86 -21.66 6.83
C GLN A 184 -49.62 -21.20 5.57
N ASP A 185 -48.91 -20.66 4.57
CA ASP A 185 -49.50 -20.25 3.27
C ASP A 185 -49.83 -21.44 2.35
N LYS A 186 -49.20 -22.59 2.57
CA LYS A 186 -49.50 -23.84 1.88
C LYS A 186 -50.71 -24.59 2.45
N LEU A 187 -51.01 -24.45 3.75
CA LEU A 187 -52.18 -25.09 4.36
C LEU A 187 -53.50 -24.58 3.76
N SER A 188 -53.57 -23.30 3.39
CA SER A 188 -54.72 -22.69 2.71
C SER A 188 -54.82 -23.11 1.23
N LYS A 189 -53.69 -23.31 0.54
CA LYS A 189 -53.65 -23.78 -0.86
C LYS A 189 -53.87 -25.29 -1.03
N LYS A 190 -53.54 -26.12 -0.01
CA LYS A 190 -53.72 -27.59 -0.02
C LYS A 190 -55.19 -28.04 -0.14
N LEU A 191 -56.13 -27.14 0.16
CA LEU A 191 -57.57 -27.41 0.06
C LEU A 191 -58.10 -27.37 -1.39
N ASN A 192 -57.40 -26.71 -2.33
CA ASN A 192 -57.91 -26.47 -3.69
C ASN A 192 -57.22 -27.26 -4.81
N ASP A 193 -56.07 -27.89 -4.57
CA ASP A 193 -55.37 -28.64 -5.63
C ASP A 193 -54.59 -29.83 -5.05
N ARG A 194 -55.12 -31.05 -5.24
CA ARG A 194 -54.55 -32.32 -4.71
C ARG A 194 -53.45 -32.92 -5.60
N SER A 195 -53.03 -32.23 -6.66
CA SER A 195 -52.15 -32.81 -7.69
C SER A 195 -50.73 -32.23 -7.70
N ARG A 196 -50.35 -31.40 -6.73
CA ARG A 196 -48.97 -30.88 -6.60
C ARG A 196 -48.15 -31.76 -5.66
N ASP A 197 -47.10 -32.36 -6.23
CA ASP A 197 -46.04 -33.10 -5.55
C ASP A 197 -45.35 -32.18 -4.51
N ASP A 198 -45.51 -32.50 -3.23
CA ASP A 198 -45.09 -31.67 -2.10
C ASP A 198 -43.55 -31.67 -1.98
N GLY A 199 -42.92 -30.50 -2.17
CA GLY A 199 -41.47 -30.32 -2.05
C GLY A 199 -40.86 -30.53 -0.65
N GLU A 200 -41.65 -31.04 0.31
CA GLU A 200 -41.25 -31.23 1.72
C GLU A 200 -40.16 -32.31 1.89
N ASP A 201 -40.15 -33.33 1.03
CA ASP A 201 -39.28 -34.52 1.13
C ASP A 201 -37.92 -34.40 0.41
N ARG A 202 -37.45 -33.18 0.15
CA ARG A 202 -36.11 -32.98 -0.46
C ARG A 202 -34.99 -33.18 0.55
N ILE A 203 -34.08 -34.12 0.27
CA ILE A 203 -32.85 -34.36 1.04
C ILE A 203 -31.92 -33.16 0.95
N ILE A 204 -31.73 -32.58 -0.24
CA ILE A 204 -30.90 -31.38 -0.43
C ILE A 204 -31.74 -30.14 -0.13
N LYS A 205 -31.34 -29.36 0.88
CA LYS A 205 -32.04 -28.15 1.32
C LYS A 205 -31.48 -26.90 0.69
N LYS A 206 -30.15 -26.80 0.58
CA LYS A 206 -29.48 -25.60 0.08
C LYS A 206 -28.20 -25.94 -0.67
N VAL A 207 -27.95 -25.26 -1.78
CA VAL A 207 -26.67 -25.30 -2.50
C VAL A 207 -26.21 -23.85 -2.69
N GLU A 208 -25.04 -23.52 -2.17
CA GLU A 208 -24.39 -22.21 -2.36
C GLU A 208 -23.12 -22.40 -3.18
N VAL A 209 -22.87 -21.50 -4.13
CA VAL A 209 -21.66 -21.47 -4.95
C VAL A 209 -21.08 -20.06 -4.94
N GLY A 210 -19.76 -19.95 -4.77
CA GLY A 210 -19.01 -18.70 -4.71
C GLY A 210 -18.56 -18.37 -3.29
N ASN A 211 -18.75 -17.14 -2.82
CA ASN A 211 -18.29 -16.73 -1.48
C ASN A 211 -19.20 -17.30 -0.38
N ILE A 212 -18.75 -18.33 0.31
CA ILE A 212 -19.50 -19.03 1.35
C ILE A 212 -18.87 -18.82 2.73
N ASN A 213 -19.67 -18.95 3.78
CA ASN A 213 -19.22 -18.96 5.17
C ASN A 213 -19.67 -20.26 5.84
N MET A 214 -18.82 -20.81 6.71
CA MET A 214 -19.13 -22.00 7.50
C MET A 214 -18.86 -21.73 8.98
N PRO A 215 -19.65 -20.89 9.67
CA PRO A 215 -19.49 -20.71 11.10
C PRO A 215 -19.80 -22.03 11.83
N LEU A 216 -18.95 -22.41 12.78
CA LEU A 216 -19.14 -23.59 13.64
C LEU A 216 -19.35 -23.14 15.08
N SER A 217 -20.27 -23.77 15.79
CA SER A 217 -20.58 -23.46 17.19
C SER A 217 -19.59 -24.08 18.20
N THR A 218 -18.42 -24.56 17.74
CA THR A 218 -17.44 -25.22 18.62
C THR A 218 -16.25 -24.30 18.90
N SER A 219 -15.69 -24.38 20.10
CA SER A 219 -14.50 -23.59 20.49
C SER A 219 -13.19 -24.21 19.99
N LEU A 220 -13.16 -25.53 19.79
CA LEU A 220 -11.95 -26.28 19.38
C LEU A 220 -11.70 -26.20 17.87
N ILE A 221 -12.75 -26.29 17.06
CA ILE A 221 -12.68 -26.17 15.61
C ILE A 221 -13.46 -24.92 15.21
N ARG A 222 -12.71 -23.86 14.90
CA ARG A 222 -13.30 -22.63 14.37
C ARG A 222 -13.66 -22.86 12.90
N GLY A 223 -14.89 -22.53 12.55
CA GLY A 223 -15.33 -22.51 11.17
C GLY A 223 -14.59 -21.44 10.37
N SER A 224 -14.29 -21.72 9.09
CA SER A 224 -13.65 -20.71 8.24
C SER A 224 -14.68 -19.70 7.73
N GLU A 225 -14.29 -18.43 7.80
CA GLU A 225 -15.02 -17.30 7.23
C GLU A 225 -14.31 -16.87 5.93
N SER A 226 -15.07 -16.42 4.93
CA SER A 226 -14.52 -16.00 3.62
C SER A 226 -13.87 -17.13 2.79
N LEU A 227 -14.68 -18.13 2.44
CA LEU A 227 -14.29 -19.22 1.53
C LEU A 227 -14.85 -18.95 0.13
N PHE A 228 -14.13 -19.34 -0.92
CA PHE A 228 -14.70 -19.40 -2.28
C PHE A 228 -14.85 -20.86 -2.72
N GLY A 229 -16.08 -21.32 -2.95
CA GLY A 229 -16.33 -22.71 -3.31
C GLY A 229 -17.80 -23.10 -3.35
N ILE A 230 -18.07 -24.38 -3.13
CA ILE A 230 -19.41 -24.98 -3.14
C ILE A 230 -19.76 -25.44 -1.73
N LYS A 231 -20.94 -25.08 -1.25
CA LYS A 231 -21.54 -25.54 0.00
C LYS A 231 -22.87 -26.22 -0.28
N THR A 232 -23.11 -27.37 0.30
CA THR A 232 -24.36 -28.12 0.16
C THR A 232 -24.88 -28.53 1.52
N GLU A 233 -26.11 -28.17 1.85
CA GLU A 233 -26.81 -28.54 3.08
C GLU A 233 -27.85 -29.62 2.75
N PHE A 234 -27.79 -30.74 3.48
CA PHE A 234 -28.72 -31.84 3.36
C PHE A 234 -29.37 -32.17 4.71
N GLN A 235 -30.61 -32.68 4.66
CA GLN A 235 -31.37 -33.10 5.84
C GLN A 235 -32.06 -34.44 5.58
N LEU A 236 -31.72 -35.43 6.39
CA LEU A 236 -32.28 -36.79 6.40
C LEU A 236 -33.02 -36.98 7.73
N GLY A 237 -34.33 -36.74 7.72
CA GLY A 237 -35.14 -36.72 8.96
C GLY A 237 -34.66 -35.64 9.93
N LYS A 238 -34.14 -36.05 11.09
CA LYS A 238 -33.58 -35.15 12.11
C LYS A 238 -32.08 -34.88 11.95
N THR A 239 -31.41 -35.59 11.06
CA THR A 239 -29.97 -35.44 10.82
C THR A 239 -29.76 -34.38 9.74
N THR A 240 -29.05 -33.31 10.08
CA THR A 240 -28.57 -32.31 9.11
C THR A 240 -27.08 -32.52 8.88
N GLY A 241 -26.63 -32.27 7.65
CA GLY A 241 -25.23 -32.28 7.31
C GLY A 241 -24.91 -31.21 6.29
N THR A 242 -23.69 -30.69 6.37
CA THR A 242 -23.20 -29.62 5.51
C THR A 242 -21.89 -30.07 4.89
N PHE A 243 -21.84 -30.12 3.57
CA PHE A 243 -20.63 -30.40 2.80
C PHE A 243 -20.08 -29.10 2.23
N VAL A 244 -18.78 -28.86 2.40
CA VAL A 244 -18.09 -27.67 1.87
C VAL A 244 -16.82 -28.10 1.14
N PHE A 245 -16.71 -27.69 -0.12
CA PHE A 245 -15.49 -27.80 -0.92
C PHE A 245 -15.10 -26.41 -1.40
N SER A 246 -14.01 -25.86 -0.88
CA SER A 246 -13.64 -24.46 -1.11
C SER A 246 -12.16 -24.19 -0.97
N GLN A 247 -11.75 -23.06 -1.52
CA GLN A 247 -10.46 -22.44 -1.27
C GLN A 247 -10.63 -21.35 -0.20
N GLN A 248 -9.80 -21.40 0.84
CA GLN A 248 -9.76 -20.35 1.86
C GLN A 248 -9.02 -19.13 1.30
N GLN A 249 -9.64 -17.95 1.40
CA GLN A 249 -9.08 -16.69 0.89
C GLN A 249 -8.53 -15.77 1.98
N GLY A 250 -8.70 -16.11 3.26
CA GLY A 250 -8.28 -15.29 4.40
C GLY A 250 -7.28 -15.99 5.31
N GLU A 251 -6.39 -15.21 5.93
CA GLU A 251 -5.47 -15.65 6.97
C GLU A 251 -5.98 -15.24 8.36
N VAL A 252 -5.87 -16.14 9.34
CA VAL A 252 -6.28 -15.85 10.72
C VAL A 252 -5.11 -15.24 11.48
N GLN A 253 -5.21 -13.96 11.84
CA GLN A 253 -4.26 -13.31 12.74
C GLN A 253 -4.87 -13.20 14.14
N THR A 254 -4.17 -13.74 15.15
CA THR A 254 -4.58 -13.63 16.55
C THR A 254 -3.78 -12.52 17.22
N VAL A 255 -4.47 -11.49 17.70
CA VAL A 255 -3.86 -10.40 18.47
C VAL A 255 -4.24 -10.58 19.93
N VAL A 256 -3.25 -10.67 20.82
CA VAL A 256 -3.49 -10.74 22.27
C VAL A 256 -3.41 -9.33 22.83
N ALA A 257 -4.57 -8.76 23.15
CA ALA A 257 -4.65 -7.50 23.87
C ALA A 257 -4.65 -7.77 25.38
N GLN A 258 -3.77 -7.10 26.12
CA GLN A 258 -3.71 -7.13 27.58
C GLN A 258 -3.81 -5.70 28.10
N ASN A 259 -4.70 -5.44 29.07
CA ASN A 259 -4.84 -4.14 29.74
C ASN A 259 -4.95 -2.91 28.80
N GLY A 260 -5.73 -3.01 27.71
CA GLY A 260 -5.98 -1.89 26.80
C GLY A 260 -4.87 -1.60 25.78
N GLY A 261 -3.77 -2.37 25.80
CA GLY A 261 -2.73 -2.35 24.78
C GLY A 261 -2.65 -3.64 23.98
N THR A 262 -2.09 -3.57 22.77
CA THR A 262 -1.74 -4.76 21.99
C THR A 262 -0.36 -5.25 22.42
N SER A 263 -0.25 -6.48 22.91
CA SER A 263 1.04 -7.08 23.26
C SER A 263 1.55 -7.91 22.08
N LYS A 264 2.77 -7.61 21.62
CA LYS A 264 3.45 -8.35 20.55
C LYS A 264 4.81 -8.80 21.06
N SER A 265 5.05 -10.11 21.07
CA SER A 265 6.38 -10.64 21.33
C SER A 265 7.30 -10.36 20.14
N PHE A 266 8.50 -9.87 20.42
CA PHE A 266 9.55 -9.68 19.42
C PHE A 266 10.82 -10.44 19.84
N LYS A 267 11.69 -10.71 18.87
CA LYS A 267 13.00 -11.31 19.09
C LYS A 267 14.03 -10.45 18.36
N ILE A 268 15.06 -10.03 19.08
CA ILE A 268 16.20 -9.27 18.53
C ILE A 268 17.44 -10.12 18.75
N ASN A 269 18.26 -10.27 17.71
CA ASN A 269 19.56 -10.92 17.87
C ASN A 269 20.61 -9.88 18.27
N ALA A 270 21.66 -10.31 18.99
CA ALA A 270 22.75 -9.42 19.42
C ALA A 270 23.53 -8.78 18.25
N VAL A 271 23.38 -9.29 17.02
CA VAL A 271 24.00 -8.73 15.81
C VAL A 271 23.12 -7.67 15.12
N ASP A 272 21.85 -7.55 15.50
CA ASP A 272 20.86 -6.68 14.84
C ASP A 272 20.85 -5.25 15.45
N TYR A 273 22.01 -4.75 15.87
CA TYR A 273 22.14 -3.38 16.38
C TYR A 273 22.00 -2.35 15.24
N GLU A 274 21.60 -1.12 15.56
CA GLU A 274 21.52 -0.02 14.58
C GLU A 274 22.93 0.47 14.22
N ASP A 275 23.44 0.05 13.07
CA ASP A 275 24.75 0.46 12.55
C ASP A 275 24.69 1.80 11.81
N ASN A 276 25.81 2.54 11.81
CA ASN A 276 25.96 3.84 11.14
C ASN A 276 24.95 4.92 11.54
N GLN A 277 24.34 4.82 12.73
CA GLN A 277 23.36 5.79 13.21
C GLN A 277 23.73 6.44 14.54
N HIS A 278 24.48 5.72 15.40
CA HIS A 278 24.85 6.16 16.73
C HIS A 278 26.36 6.21 16.90
N PHE A 279 26.87 7.36 17.36
CA PHE A 279 28.31 7.58 17.48
C PHE A 279 28.66 8.33 18.76
N PHE A 280 29.69 7.87 19.46
CA PHE A 280 30.40 8.70 20.43
C PHE A 280 31.08 9.87 19.73
N ILE A 281 31.12 11.02 20.39
CA ILE A 281 31.73 12.24 19.82
C ILE A 281 33.26 12.28 20.02
N GLY A 282 33.84 11.28 20.69
CA GLY A 282 35.29 11.13 20.89
C GLY A 282 35.63 9.95 21.79
N GLN A 283 36.90 9.54 21.83
CA GLN A 283 37.33 8.35 22.58
C GLN A 283 37.17 8.53 24.08
N TYR A 284 37.33 9.75 24.59
CA TYR A 284 37.05 10.05 26.00
C TYR A 284 35.65 9.56 26.41
N PHE A 285 34.63 9.85 25.60
CA PHE A 285 33.24 9.49 25.89
C PHE A 285 33.01 7.98 25.78
N ASN A 286 33.57 7.34 24.75
CA ASN A 286 33.55 5.88 24.60
C ASN A 286 34.15 5.18 25.84
N ASN A 287 35.35 5.59 26.26
CA ASN A 287 36.07 4.99 27.38
C ASN A 287 35.40 5.21 28.75
N HIS A 288 34.57 6.24 28.90
CA HIS A 288 33.89 6.57 30.16
C HIS A 288 32.42 6.20 30.19
N TYR A 289 31.85 5.72 29.08
CA TYR A 289 30.41 5.46 28.97
C TYR A 289 29.92 4.43 30.00
N ASP A 290 30.57 3.27 30.07
CA ASP A 290 30.18 2.19 30.99
C ASP A 290 30.37 2.62 32.46
N GLY A 291 31.48 3.29 32.76
CA GLY A 291 31.77 3.82 34.10
C GLY A 291 30.78 4.87 34.57
N ALA A 292 30.30 5.73 33.65
CA ALA A 292 29.31 6.75 33.94
C ALA A 292 27.91 6.16 34.23
N LEU A 293 27.63 4.93 33.78
CA LEU A 293 26.32 4.28 33.90
C LEU A 293 26.25 3.21 35.01
N LEU A 294 27.32 2.97 35.76
CA LEU A 294 27.36 1.96 36.83
C LEU A 294 26.25 2.12 37.90
N GLN A 295 25.78 3.35 38.15
CA GLN A 295 24.78 3.67 39.16
C GLN A 295 23.48 4.21 38.55
N TYR A 296 23.12 3.76 37.34
CA TYR A 296 21.87 4.15 36.67
C TYR A 296 20.67 4.00 37.63
N PRO A 297 19.78 5.03 37.76
CA PRO A 297 19.56 6.16 36.85
C PRO A 297 20.46 7.39 37.06
N LEU A 298 21.35 7.40 38.07
CA LEU A 298 22.29 8.50 38.25
C LEU A 298 23.46 8.37 37.26
N ILE A 299 23.64 9.37 36.41
CA ILE A 299 24.75 9.42 35.43
C ILE A 299 25.97 10.06 36.09
N ASN A 300 27.03 9.29 36.28
CA ASN A 300 28.29 9.73 36.89
C ASN A 300 29.25 10.33 35.85
N SER A 301 28.83 11.44 35.22
CA SER A 301 29.65 12.24 34.32
C SER A 301 29.65 13.69 34.76
N LYS A 302 30.84 14.32 34.75
CA LYS A 302 31.00 15.75 35.08
C LYS A 302 30.85 16.64 33.85
N ILE A 303 30.83 16.09 32.64
CA ILE A 303 30.74 16.88 31.41
C ILE A 303 29.30 17.32 31.17
N ALA A 304 29.12 18.57 30.77
CA ALA A 304 27.89 19.10 30.22
C ALA A 304 28.17 19.72 28.84
N ILE A 305 27.74 19.07 27.77
CA ILE A 305 27.86 19.59 26.40
C ILE A 305 26.88 20.75 26.24
N ASN A 306 27.44 21.92 25.95
CA ASN A 306 26.70 23.16 25.82
C ASN A 306 26.30 23.43 24.36
N ARG A 307 27.13 22.95 23.42
CA ARG A 307 26.92 23.16 22.00
C ARG A 307 27.57 22.05 21.19
N ILE A 308 26.88 21.61 20.13
CA ILE A 308 27.39 20.67 19.14
C ILE A 308 26.92 21.05 17.74
N GLU A 309 27.82 20.94 16.77
CA GLU A 309 27.51 21.02 15.35
C GLU A 309 27.92 19.72 14.68
N VAL A 310 27.01 19.14 13.91
CA VAL A 310 27.21 17.86 13.22
C VAL A 310 27.22 18.12 11.72
N TRP A 311 28.20 17.54 11.03
CA TRP A 311 28.46 17.74 9.61
C TRP A 311 28.40 16.41 8.87
N VAL A 312 27.61 16.37 7.80
CA VAL A 312 27.46 15.21 6.91
C VAL A 312 27.71 15.60 5.46
N LEU A 313 28.01 14.61 4.61
CA LEU A 313 28.10 14.85 3.17
C LEU A 313 26.73 15.17 2.57
N ASP A 314 26.62 16.29 1.86
CA ASP A 314 25.43 16.60 1.06
C ASP A 314 25.36 15.70 -0.19
N GLN A 315 24.18 15.11 -0.43
CA GLN A 315 23.92 14.25 -1.59
C GLN A 315 23.35 15.01 -2.80
N GLY A 316 23.37 16.35 -2.76
CA GLY A 316 23.12 17.20 -3.93
C GLY A 316 21.75 17.87 -3.96
N SER A 317 21.00 17.81 -2.87
CA SER A 317 19.69 18.48 -2.72
C SER A 317 19.70 19.64 -1.72
N GLY A 318 20.83 19.90 -1.06
CA GLY A 318 20.95 20.98 -0.06
C GLY A 318 21.16 22.36 -0.69
N ASP A 319 20.74 23.40 0.03
CA ASP A 319 21.07 24.79 -0.27
C ASP A 319 22.59 24.96 -0.34
N PHE A 320 23.11 25.43 -1.47
CA PHE A 320 24.54 25.69 -1.67
C PHE A 320 25.09 26.70 -0.65
N GLN A 321 24.26 27.60 -0.12
CA GLN A 321 24.66 28.58 0.89
C GLN A 321 24.88 27.96 2.28
N ALA A 322 24.25 26.81 2.57
CA ALA A 322 24.38 26.10 3.85
C ALA A 322 25.57 25.11 3.88
N GLN A 323 26.27 24.95 2.75
CA GLN A 323 27.41 24.05 2.64
C GLN A 323 28.69 24.76 3.10
N LYS A 324 29.50 24.07 3.91
CA LYS A 324 30.85 24.52 4.26
C LYS A 324 31.90 23.50 3.83
N THR A 325 33.09 24.02 3.57
CA THR A 325 34.27 23.16 3.37
C THR A 325 34.82 22.80 4.75
N ILE A 326 35.06 21.51 4.96
CA ILE A 326 35.60 20.97 6.21
C ILE A 326 36.84 20.10 5.95
N VAL A 327 37.74 20.10 6.92
CA VAL A 327 38.76 19.08 7.11
C VAL A 327 38.40 18.37 8.42
N GLY A 328 37.92 17.13 8.32
CA GLY A 328 37.68 16.28 9.47
C GLY A 328 38.98 15.58 9.87
N VAL A 329 39.42 15.74 11.12
CA VAL A 329 40.62 15.11 11.66
C VAL A 329 40.23 14.13 12.77
N ARG A 330 40.71 12.89 12.66
CA ARG A 330 40.36 11.80 13.59
C ARG A 330 40.79 12.10 15.02
N ASP A 331 42.07 12.44 15.19
CA ASP A 331 42.74 12.58 16.49
C ASP A 331 42.57 13.98 17.12
N LEU A 332 41.65 14.77 16.58
CA LEU A 332 41.34 16.09 17.10
C LEU A 332 40.72 15.98 18.50
N GLY A 333 41.31 16.69 19.45
CA GLY A 333 40.86 16.67 20.85
C GLY A 333 41.10 15.35 21.60
N GLU A 334 41.89 14.43 21.03
CA GLU A 334 42.19 13.14 21.68
C GLU A 334 43.46 13.23 22.55
N GLY A 335 43.30 12.97 23.84
CA GLY A 335 44.40 12.89 24.81
C GLY A 335 44.52 11.50 25.42
N ALA A 336 45.34 11.38 26.46
CA ALA A 336 45.30 10.20 27.32
C ALA A 336 43.87 10.00 27.90
N PRO A 337 43.42 8.76 28.16
CA PRO A 337 42.03 8.50 28.56
C PRO A 337 41.53 9.35 29.73
N THR A 338 42.39 9.65 30.71
CA THR A 338 42.03 10.42 31.91
C THR A 338 41.96 11.93 31.69
N VAL A 339 42.26 12.42 30.49
CA VAL A 339 42.36 13.85 30.17
C VAL A 339 41.13 14.27 29.37
N TYR A 340 40.53 15.38 29.80
CA TYR A 340 39.37 15.97 29.15
C TYR A 340 39.70 16.42 27.71
N PRO A 341 38.84 16.11 26.72
CA PRO A 341 39.08 16.44 25.32
C PRO A 341 39.06 17.95 25.04
N ASP A 342 40.12 18.46 24.43
CA ASP A 342 40.23 19.89 24.09
C ASP A 342 41.16 20.10 22.89
N ASN A 343 40.96 21.17 22.13
CA ASN A 343 41.87 21.54 21.05
C ASN A 343 43.32 21.74 21.53
N SER A 344 43.53 22.07 22.82
CA SER A 344 44.87 22.22 23.42
C SER A 344 45.42 20.95 24.07
N VAL A 345 44.68 19.83 24.08
CA VAL A 345 45.09 18.59 24.77
C VAL A 345 46.34 17.96 24.16
N ASN A 346 46.51 18.13 22.85
CA ASN A 346 47.64 17.63 22.07
C ASN A 346 48.05 18.70 21.04
N THR A 347 49.01 18.39 20.17
CA THR A 347 49.49 19.34 19.17
C THR A 347 48.68 19.33 17.87
N VAL A 348 47.76 18.38 17.66
CA VAL A 348 47.07 18.14 16.39
C VAL A 348 46.36 19.39 15.88
N TYR A 349 45.53 20.04 16.71
CA TYR A 349 44.81 21.25 16.29
C TYR A 349 45.77 22.36 15.89
N ARG A 350 46.75 22.66 16.75
CA ARG A 350 47.75 23.71 16.51
C ARG A 350 48.52 23.44 15.22
N ASP A 351 49.05 22.23 15.07
CA ASP A 351 49.91 21.87 13.95
C ASP A 351 49.12 21.86 12.63
N VAL A 352 47.88 21.31 12.61
CA VAL A 352 46.98 21.36 11.43
C VAL A 352 46.60 22.80 11.09
N SER A 353 46.21 23.60 12.08
CA SER A 353 45.79 25.00 11.87
C SER A 353 46.90 25.90 11.32
N ASN A 354 48.15 25.54 11.56
CA ASN A 354 49.35 26.25 11.09
C ASN A 354 49.88 25.75 9.73
N LEU A 355 49.28 24.71 9.13
CA LEU A 355 49.69 24.25 7.80
C LEU A 355 49.39 25.30 6.74
N THR A 356 50.40 25.63 5.94
CA THR A 356 50.26 26.58 4.84
C THR A 356 49.23 26.07 3.83
N GLY A 357 48.17 26.86 3.60
CA GLY A 357 47.11 26.52 2.65
C GLY A 357 45.96 25.69 3.24
N ILE A 358 45.97 25.34 4.54
CA ILE A 358 44.86 24.57 5.17
C ILE A 358 43.53 25.33 5.18
N ARG A 359 43.59 26.67 5.15
CA ARG A 359 42.42 27.56 5.15
C ARG A 359 41.91 27.88 3.74
N ASP A 360 42.55 27.37 2.68
CA ASP A 360 42.13 27.60 1.30
C ASP A 360 41.52 26.31 0.72
N VAL A 361 40.31 26.42 0.18
CA VAL A 361 39.52 25.30 -0.39
C VAL A 361 40.23 24.59 -1.55
N THR A 362 41.17 25.26 -2.22
CA THR A 362 41.94 24.72 -3.34
C THR A 362 43.17 23.93 -2.89
N THR A 363 43.82 24.34 -1.81
CA THR A 363 45.08 23.73 -1.34
C THR A 363 44.93 22.84 -0.11
N ALA A 364 43.87 23.00 0.69
CA ALA A 364 43.72 22.37 2.00
C ALA A 364 43.94 20.85 1.98
N TYR A 365 43.43 20.16 0.96
CA TYR A 365 43.66 18.73 0.77
C TYR A 365 45.15 18.37 0.69
N ASN A 366 45.91 19.07 -0.15
CA ASN A 366 47.33 18.81 -0.35
C ASN A 366 48.18 19.29 0.83
N SER A 367 47.70 20.29 1.58
CA SER A 367 48.39 20.83 2.76
C SER A 367 48.49 19.84 3.92
N ILE A 368 47.48 18.98 4.10
CA ILE A 368 47.45 17.98 5.19
C ILE A 368 47.87 16.58 4.75
N LYS A 369 47.68 16.24 3.47
CA LYS A 369 48.00 14.92 2.94
C LYS A 369 49.49 14.59 3.10
N ASN A 370 49.79 13.41 3.63
CA ASN A 370 51.14 12.92 3.93
C ASN A 370 51.93 13.78 4.93
N GLN A 371 51.29 14.74 5.59
CA GLN A 371 51.98 15.54 6.57
C GLN A 371 52.20 14.73 7.85
N SER A 372 53.40 14.84 8.42
CA SER A 372 53.76 14.16 9.67
C SER A 372 53.16 14.90 10.86
N LEU A 373 52.08 14.35 11.41
CA LEU A 373 51.29 14.94 12.50
C LEU A 373 51.07 13.92 13.62
N TYR A 374 50.85 14.40 14.84
CA TYR A 374 50.69 13.54 16.02
C TYR A 374 49.50 12.58 15.89
N ASP A 375 49.76 11.28 16.01
CA ASP A 375 48.73 10.24 16.02
C ASP A 375 48.50 9.75 17.45
N ALA A 376 47.27 9.91 17.95
CA ALA A 376 46.91 9.60 19.33
C ALA A 376 46.94 8.09 19.65
N THR A 377 46.84 7.24 18.63
CA THR A 377 46.88 5.77 18.78
C THR A 377 48.31 5.29 18.96
N THR A 378 49.26 5.86 18.21
CA THR A 378 50.68 5.47 18.28
C THR A 378 51.50 6.29 19.27
N GLY A 379 51.01 7.48 19.66
CA GLY A 379 51.74 8.44 20.50
C GLY A 379 52.92 9.10 19.78
N THR A 380 53.00 8.98 18.45
CA THR A 380 54.10 9.49 17.62
C THR A 380 53.55 10.19 16.38
N ASN A 381 54.39 10.98 15.69
CA ASN A 381 53.97 11.60 14.45
C ASN A 381 53.92 10.57 13.31
N GLN A 382 52.81 10.56 12.57
CA GLN A 382 52.57 9.66 11.44
C GLN A 382 52.15 10.46 10.20
N PRO A 383 52.45 9.98 8.98
CA PRO A 383 52.02 10.63 7.75
C PRO A 383 50.50 10.48 7.58
N TYR A 384 49.77 11.58 7.70
CA TYR A 384 48.30 11.57 7.63
C TYR A 384 47.77 11.13 6.27
N GLN A 385 46.95 10.08 6.28
CA GLN A 385 46.28 9.53 5.10
C GLN A 385 44.80 9.90 5.07
N GLU A 386 44.29 10.18 3.86
CA GLU A 386 42.86 10.42 3.64
C GLU A 386 42.06 9.14 3.91
N GLY A 387 40.92 9.27 4.58
CA GLY A 387 40.04 8.16 4.94
C GLY A 387 40.46 7.41 6.20
N GLU A 388 41.69 7.59 6.69
CA GLU A 388 42.15 7.05 7.97
C GLU A 388 42.38 8.15 9.00
N ASN A 389 43.30 9.10 8.75
CA ASN A 389 43.64 10.14 9.72
C ASN A 389 42.82 11.41 9.52
N PHE A 390 42.45 11.72 8.28
CA PHE A 390 41.65 12.89 7.94
C PHE A 390 40.71 12.65 6.76
N ILE A 391 39.74 13.55 6.58
CA ILE A 391 38.92 13.66 5.37
C ILE A 391 38.81 15.11 4.95
N PHE A 392 38.83 15.39 3.65
CA PHE A 392 38.55 16.71 3.11
C PHE A 392 37.23 16.68 2.35
N ASN A 393 36.33 17.62 2.63
CA ASN A 393 35.09 17.74 1.89
C ASN A 393 34.69 19.19 1.67
N ARG A 394 34.37 19.53 0.41
CA ARG A 394 33.95 20.87 0.00
C ARG A 394 32.48 21.18 0.28
N ARG A 395 31.66 20.14 0.42
CA ARG A 395 30.20 20.20 0.43
C ARG A 395 29.65 19.47 1.65
N ALA A 396 30.18 19.78 2.83
CA ALA A 396 29.61 19.30 4.07
C ALA A 396 28.42 20.18 4.46
N ARG A 397 27.30 19.54 4.79
CA ARG A 397 26.09 20.17 5.29
C ARG A 397 26.04 20.06 6.80
N LYS A 398 25.78 21.18 7.48
CA LYS A 398 25.46 21.19 8.90
C LYS A 398 24.06 20.58 9.10
N LEU A 399 23.95 19.56 9.93
CA LEU A 399 22.65 19.03 10.36
C LEU A 399 21.94 20.04 11.26
N SER A 400 20.64 20.17 11.06
CA SER A 400 19.76 20.90 11.96
C SER A 400 19.53 20.11 13.26
N GLU A 401 19.16 20.80 14.33
CA GLU A 401 18.89 20.19 15.65
C GLU A 401 17.75 19.16 15.63
N ASN A 402 16.89 19.19 14.61
CA ASN A 402 15.81 18.21 14.44
C ASN A 402 16.26 16.94 13.70
N GLU A 403 17.45 16.90 13.11
CA GLU A 403 17.95 15.75 12.34
C GLU A 403 18.77 14.77 13.17
N PHE A 404 19.18 15.18 14.38
CA PHE A 404 19.93 14.36 15.31
C PHE A 404 19.55 14.68 16.75
N ARG A 405 19.87 13.77 17.66
CA ARG A 405 19.82 13.99 19.11
C ARG A 405 21.19 13.70 19.68
N TYR A 406 21.50 14.27 20.84
CA TYR A 406 22.73 13.97 21.54
C TYR A 406 22.50 13.90 23.04
N HIS A 407 23.33 13.13 23.75
CA HIS A 407 23.28 13.06 25.19
C HIS A 407 24.31 14.01 25.81
N PRO A 408 23.90 15.07 26.53
CA PRO A 408 24.81 16.14 26.95
C PRO A 408 25.89 15.69 27.96
N GLN A 409 25.62 14.65 28.75
CA GLN A 409 26.58 14.12 29.73
C GLN A 409 27.42 12.92 29.24
N LEU A 410 26.87 12.08 28.37
CA LEU A 410 27.50 10.84 27.90
C LEU A 410 28.24 11.02 26.57
N GLY A 411 27.96 12.11 25.83
CA GLY A 411 28.69 12.47 24.62
C GLY A 411 28.57 11.45 23.48
N TYR A 412 27.34 11.07 23.16
CA TYR A 412 27.02 10.39 21.91
C TYR A 412 25.94 11.14 21.15
N ILE A 413 25.94 10.96 19.83
CA ILE A 413 24.93 11.45 18.89
C ILE A 413 24.15 10.27 18.31
N SER A 414 22.85 10.49 18.11
CA SER A 414 21.92 9.58 17.45
C SER A 414 21.29 10.31 16.29
N LEU A 415 21.53 9.84 15.07
CA LEU A 415 20.94 10.41 13.87
C LEU A 415 19.52 9.87 13.69
N ASN A 416 18.62 10.67 13.13
CA ASN A 416 17.27 10.20 12.80
C ASN A 416 17.24 9.31 11.56
N GLN A 417 18.31 9.36 10.75
CA GLN A 417 18.50 8.52 9.59
C GLN A 417 19.88 7.90 9.66
N ARG A 418 19.95 6.60 9.38
CA ARG A 418 21.20 5.87 9.20
C ARG A 418 22.01 6.49 8.07
N LEU A 419 23.32 6.64 8.29
CA LEU A 419 24.24 7.09 7.24
C LEU A 419 24.55 5.97 6.25
N ASN A 420 24.66 6.35 4.98
CA ASN A 420 25.22 5.49 3.95
C ASN A 420 26.72 5.27 4.16
N ASP A 421 27.24 4.16 3.64
CA ASP A 421 28.66 3.82 3.77
C ASP A 421 29.58 4.89 3.18
N ASN A 422 29.15 5.56 2.10
CA ASN A 422 29.85 6.64 1.43
C ASN A 422 29.61 8.04 2.03
N GLN A 423 28.98 8.15 3.19
CA GLN A 423 28.81 9.43 3.88
C GLN A 423 29.84 9.58 5.00
N LEU A 424 30.36 10.80 5.14
CA LEU A 424 31.16 11.18 6.30
C LEU A 424 30.28 11.69 7.43
N LEU A 425 30.80 11.60 8.66
CA LEU A 425 30.26 12.22 9.85
C LEU A 425 31.39 12.91 10.61
N ALA A 426 31.25 14.21 10.81
CA ALA A 426 32.19 15.01 11.59
C ALA A 426 31.44 15.91 12.58
N VAL A 427 32.09 16.28 13.68
CA VAL A 427 31.50 17.09 14.74
C VAL A 427 32.45 18.17 15.23
N SER A 428 31.86 19.25 15.73
CA SER A 428 32.54 20.25 16.56
C SER A 428 31.67 20.49 17.79
N PHE A 429 32.27 20.51 18.98
CA PHE A 429 31.50 20.65 20.21
C PHE A 429 32.26 21.43 21.27
N SER A 430 31.49 21.99 22.20
CA SER A 430 32.02 22.66 23.38
C SER A 430 31.22 22.28 24.62
N TYR A 431 31.90 22.17 25.75
CA TYR A 431 31.32 21.71 26.99
C TYR A 431 31.98 22.38 28.19
N THR A 432 31.31 22.30 29.34
CA THR A 432 31.83 22.70 30.64
C THR A 432 31.92 21.48 31.57
N ILE A 433 32.71 21.61 32.62
CA ILE A 433 32.83 20.58 33.64
C ILE A 433 32.06 21.07 34.87
N ASN A 434 31.08 20.29 35.29
CA ASN A 434 30.30 20.58 36.50
C ASN A 434 31.22 20.69 37.71
N GLY A 435 31.25 21.87 38.32
CA GLY A 435 32.15 22.22 39.43
C GLY A 435 33.37 23.08 39.02
N ASP A 436 33.57 23.33 37.73
CA ASP A 436 34.56 24.27 37.18
C ASP A 436 34.00 24.97 35.92
N ASP A 437 33.25 26.05 36.14
CA ASP A 437 32.66 26.88 35.08
C ASP A 437 33.65 27.92 34.50
N SER A 438 34.90 27.93 34.97
CA SER A 438 35.90 28.93 34.56
C SER A 438 36.46 28.68 33.16
N LYS A 439 36.33 27.45 32.65
CA LYS A 439 36.89 27.02 31.37
C LYS A 439 35.83 26.32 30.52
N VAL A 440 35.66 26.82 29.29
CA VAL A 440 34.94 26.11 28.23
C VAL A 440 35.93 25.29 27.43
N TYR A 441 35.71 23.99 27.37
CA TYR A 441 36.47 23.06 26.55
C TYR A 441 35.88 23.06 25.14
N LYS A 442 36.73 23.04 24.11
CA LYS A 442 36.30 23.10 22.70
C LYS A 442 37.10 22.11 21.87
N VAL A 443 36.41 21.32 21.07
CA VAL A 443 37.00 20.40 20.09
C VAL A 443 36.45 20.72 18.70
N GLY A 444 37.35 21.00 17.76
CA GLY A 444 36.99 21.48 16.43
C GLY A 444 36.65 22.96 16.39
N GLU A 445 36.11 23.38 15.26
CA GLU A 445 35.71 24.74 14.93
C GLU A 445 34.22 24.80 14.59
N PHE A 446 33.56 25.86 15.02
CA PHE A 446 32.15 26.10 14.76
C PHE A 446 31.95 26.89 13.47
N SER A 447 30.73 26.83 12.93
CA SER A 447 30.38 27.54 11.71
C SER A 447 30.51 29.07 11.79
N GLU A 448 30.51 29.68 12.98
CA GLU A 448 30.77 31.10 13.18
C GLU A 448 32.26 31.46 13.27
N ASP A 449 33.15 30.47 13.40
CA ASP A 449 34.57 30.75 13.28
C ASP A 449 34.82 31.23 11.83
N ASN A 450 35.43 32.41 11.67
CA ASN A 450 35.65 33.09 10.37
C ASN A 450 36.72 32.39 9.50
N SER A 451 36.61 31.08 9.34
CA SER A 451 37.49 30.21 8.57
C SER A 451 36.77 29.71 7.32
N THR A 452 37.42 29.81 6.16
CA THR A 452 36.87 29.28 4.89
C THR A 452 36.81 27.76 4.89
N VAL A 453 37.79 27.11 5.54
CA VAL A 453 37.84 25.67 5.77
C VAL A 453 37.82 25.42 7.27
N LEU A 454 36.79 24.73 7.76
CA LEU A 454 36.65 24.39 9.18
C LEU A 454 37.43 23.12 9.53
N ILE A 455 38.15 23.15 10.65
CA ILE A 455 38.78 21.95 11.21
C ILE A 455 37.80 21.32 12.20
N THR A 456 37.38 20.10 11.92
CA THR A 456 36.35 19.38 12.69
C THR A 456 36.87 18.03 13.15
N LYS A 457 36.23 17.44 14.16
CA LYS A 457 36.58 16.07 14.58
C LYS A 457 35.88 15.06 13.68
N LEU A 458 36.65 14.13 13.14
CA LEU A 458 36.11 13.05 12.30
C LEU A 458 35.62 11.88 13.15
N LEU A 459 34.36 11.47 12.96
CA LEU A 459 33.78 10.29 13.61
C LEU A 459 33.68 9.11 12.64
N LYS A 460 33.32 9.38 11.38
CA LYS A 460 33.24 8.39 10.30
C LYS A 460 33.70 9.00 8.97
N PRO A 461 34.61 8.37 8.22
CA PRO A 461 34.97 8.80 6.86
C PRO A 461 33.89 8.39 5.85
N ASN A 462 33.94 8.97 4.64
CA ASN A 462 33.13 8.55 3.48
C ASN A 462 33.71 7.32 2.74
N THR A 463 34.61 6.58 3.41
CA THR A 463 35.20 5.33 2.95
C THR A 463 34.96 4.26 4.02
N VAL A 464 35.28 3.00 3.72
CA VAL A 464 35.08 1.90 4.67
C VAL A 464 35.98 2.08 5.89
N THR A 465 35.37 2.25 7.07
CA THR A 465 36.09 2.28 8.35
C THR A 465 36.68 0.90 8.65
N LYS A 466 38.00 0.83 8.81
CA LYS A 466 38.69 -0.42 9.19
C LYS A 466 38.43 -0.73 10.66
N THR A 467 38.31 -2.02 11.00
CA THR A 467 38.17 -2.48 12.40
C THR A 467 39.40 -2.16 13.26
N THR A 468 40.55 -1.90 12.65
CA THR A 468 41.78 -1.47 13.33
C THR A 468 41.84 0.04 13.55
N SER A 469 40.94 0.82 12.95
CA SER A 469 40.90 2.27 13.10
C SER A 469 40.18 2.61 14.41
N PRO A 470 40.64 3.57 15.21
CA PRO A 470 39.93 3.97 16.43
C PRO A 470 38.54 4.56 16.13
N MET A 471 38.28 5.03 14.89
CA MET A 471 36.93 5.44 14.46
C MET A 471 35.90 4.30 14.50
N TRP A 472 36.34 3.05 14.38
CA TRP A 472 35.46 1.89 14.47
C TRP A 472 34.79 1.80 15.85
N ASP A 473 35.51 2.17 16.90
CA ASP A 473 35.04 2.11 18.28
C ASP A 473 34.11 3.27 18.63
N LEU A 474 34.16 4.36 17.85
CA LEU A 474 33.23 5.48 18.02
C LEU A 474 31.80 5.12 17.61
N MET A 475 31.61 4.15 16.71
CA MET A 475 30.26 3.65 16.39
C MET A 475 29.73 2.80 17.53
N MET A 476 28.57 3.20 18.08
CA MET A 476 27.89 2.46 19.13
C MET A 476 27.24 1.20 18.56
N LYS A 477 27.40 0.08 19.27
CA LYS A 477 26.93 -1.27 18.83
C LYS A 477 25.99 -1.89 19.86
N ASN A 478 25.32 -1.05 20.65
CA ASN A 478 24.49 -1.42 21.80
C ASN A 478 23.09 -0.81 21.76
N ILE A 479 22.66 -0.25 20.62
CA ILE A 479 21.33 0.32 20.41
C ILE A 479 20.60 -0.56 19.39
N TYR A 480 19.35 -0.92 19.70
CA TYR A 480 18.55 -1.85 18.92
C TYR A 480 17.18 -1.24 18.58
N PRO A 481 16.69 -1.41 17.34
CA PRO A 481 15.36 -0.93 16.97
C PRO A 481 14.29 -1.86 17.54
N LEU A 482 13.25 -1.28 18.15
CA LEU A 482 12.11 -2.02 18.69
C LEU A 482 10.87 -1.96 17.77
N ASP A 483 10.97 -1.29 16.61
CA ASP A 483 9.89 -1.11 15.61
C ASP A 483 8.53 -0.74 16.23
N GLY A 484 8.54 0.06 17.31
CA GLY A 484 7.37 0.41 18.09
C GLY A 484 7.24 1.92 18.28
N THR A 485 6.04 2.46 18.07
CA THR A 485 5.70 3.85 18.40
C THR A 485 5.21 3.94 19.83
N GLN A 486 5.76 4.86 20.63
CA GLN A 486 5.30 5.15 22.01
C GLN A 486 5.28 3.91 22.92
N ILE A 487 6.44 3.27 23.07
CA ILE A 487 6.60 2.14 24.00
C ILE A 487 6.47 2.68 25.44
N SER A 488 5.39 2.31 26.12
CA SER A 488 5.29 2.50 27.57
C SER A 488 6.03 1.36 28.26
N SER A 489 7.11 1.70 28.96
CA SER A 489 7.90 0.78 29.79
C SER A 489 7.22 0.49 31.12
#